data_AF-A0A2E9GK34-F1
#
_entry.id   AF-A0A2E9GK34-F1
#
_cell.length_a   1.000
_cell.length_b   1.000
_cell.length_c   1.000
_cell.angle_alpha   90.00
_cell.angle_beta   90.00
_cell.angle_gamma   90.00
#
_symmetry.space_group_name_H-M   'P 1'
#
loop_
_entity.id
_entity.type
_entity.pdbx_description
1 polymer ?
#
loop_
_entity_poly.entity_id
_entity_poly.type
_entity_poly.pdbx_seq_one_letter_code
_entity_poly.pdbx_strand_id
1 'polypeptide(L)'
;MTSNAELKINKNTIASKTTKFLIINEEIDEKILTSKFLKKAITGHNLSKKSKNNNQLWWAILGVIISILTWQLSSETFISIYGSIILILISLFLYIDYIFQKEKILLKIFFSGNFISYTIDEEVDEIENFFKNLY
;
A
#
# COMPACT_ATOMS: atom_id res chain seq x y z
N MET A 1 -27.52 -9.50 -23.05
CA MET A 1 -26.14 -8.99 -22.85
C MET A 1 -26.11 -8.24 -21.53
N THR A 2 -25.74 -8.90 -20.42
CA THR A 2 -25.48 -8.22 -19.16
C THR A 2 -24.05 -7.70 -19.22
N SER A 3 -23.90 -6.38 -19.38
CA SER A 3 -22.63 -5.70 -19.16
C SER A 3 -22.22 -6.00 -17.70
N ASN A 4 -21.31 -6.96 -17.54
CA ASN A 4 -20.61 -7.14 -16.28
C ASN A 4 -19.67 -5.94 -16.20
N ALA A 5 -20.02 -4.97 -15.36
CA ALA A 5 -19.04 -3.97 -14.96
C ALA A 5 -17.96 -4.73 -14.18
N GLU A 6 -16.79 -4.85 -14.79
CA GLU A 6 -15.56 -5.34 -14.16
C GLU A 6 -14.74 -4.12 -13.75
N LEU A 7 -14.18 -4.16 -12.56
CA LEU A 7 -13.31 -3.14 -11.98
C LEU A 7 -12.05 -3.85 -11.53
N LYS A 8 -10.89 -3.34 -11.92
CA LYS A 8 -9.63 -3.84 -11.44
C LYS A 8 -9.28 -3.11 -10.14
N ILE A 9 -9.08 -3.84 -9.06
CA ILE A 9 -8.75 -3.23 -7.76
C ILE A 9 -7.24 -3.03 -7.66
N ASN A 10 -6.48 -4.04 -8.11
CA ASN A 10 -5.04 -3.98 -8.25
C ASN A 10 -4.59 -4.93 -9.36
N LYS A 11 -3.27 -5.09 -9.54
CA LYS A 11 -2.71 -5.98 -10.58
C LYS A 11 -3.26 -7.41 -10.55
N ASN A 12 -3.56 -7.93 -9.35
CA ASN A 12 -3.89 -9.34 -9.11
C ASN A 12 -5.33 -9.52 -8.62
N THR A 13 -6.13 -8.45 -8.51
CA THR A 13 -7.48 -8.50 -7.95
C THR A 13 -8.46 -7.80 -8.87
N ILE A 14 -9.47 -8.53 -9.33
CA ILE A 14 -10.54 -8.03 -10.18
C ILE A 14 -11.87 -8.21 -9.45
N ALA A 15 -12.65 -7.16 -9.34
CA ALA A 15 -14.02 -7.20 -8.86
C ALA A 15 -14.99 -7.13 -10.05
N SER A 16 -16.03 -7.96 -10.02
CA SER A 16 -17.14 -7.89 -10.95
C SER A 16 -18.46 -7.91 -10.20
N LYS A 17 -19.45 -7.21 -10.72
CA LYS A 17 -20.79 -7.20 -10.11
C LYS A 17 -21.82 -7.85 -11.02
N THR A 18 -22.62 -8.71 -10.42
CA THR A 18 -23.84 -9.27 -11.02
C THR A 18 -25.07 -8.67 -10.34
N THR A 19 -26.26 -9.05 -10.76
CA THR A 19 -27.51 -8.59 -10.12
C THR A 19 -27.60 -8.96 -8.65
N LYS A 20 -27.04 -10.11 -8.23
CA LYS A 20 -27.18 -10.64 -6.86
C LYS A 20 -25.87 -10.67 -6.07
N PHE A 21 -24.72 -10.73 -6.75
CA PHE A 21 -23.43 -10.97 -6.13
C PHE A 21 -22.38 -9.93 -6.53
N LEU A 22 -21.50 -9.62 -5.60
CA LEU A 22 -20.16 -9.09 -5.85
C LEU A 22 -19.20 -10.29 -5.93
N ILE A 23 -18.45 -10.39 -7.01
CA ILE A 23 -17.46 -11.45 -7.24
C ILE A 23 -16.09 -10.79 -7.20
N ILE A 24 -15.18 -11.32 -6.39
CA ILE A 24 -13.80 -10.87 -6.31
C ILE A 24 -12.91 -12.04 -6.70
N ASN A 25 -12.12 -11.86 -7.75
CA ASN A 25 -11.12 -12.81 -8.21
C ASN A 25 -9.75 -12.30 -7.79
N GLU A 26 -9.01 -13.13 -7.05
CA GLU A 26 -7.64 -12.85 -6.60
C GLU A 26 -6.70 -13.89 -7.20
N GLU A 27 -5.64 -13.43 -7.85
CA GLU A 27 -4.57 -14.29 -8.36
C GLU A 27 -3.46 -14.41 -7.31
N ILE A 28 -3.27 -15.63 -6.78
CA ILE A 28 -2.25 -15.99 -5.79
C ILE A 28 -1.55 -17.26 -6.26
N ASP A 29 -0.23 -17.23 -6.39
CA ASP A 29 0.60 -18.38 -6.77
C ASP A 29 0.07 -19.14 -8.00
N GLU A 30 -0.21 -18.39 -9.08
CA GLU A 30 -0.75 -18.89 -10.36
C GLU A 30 -2.16 -19.54 -10.26
N LYS A 31 -2.82 -19.39 -9.11
CA LYS A 31 -4.20 -19.85 -8.87
C LYS A 31 -5.14 -18.68 -8.71
N ILE A 32 -6.32 -18.81 -9.31
CA ILE A 32 -7.40 -17.82 -9.17
C ILE A 32 -8.32 -18.26 -8.04
N LEU A 33 -8.34 -17.48 -6.95
CA LEU A 33 -9.29 -17.60 -5.87
C LEU A 33 -10.50 -16.72 -6.15
N THR A 34 -11.68 -17.32 -6.21
CA THR A 34 -12.93 -16.60 -6.48
C THR A 34 -13.78 -16.52 -5.21
N SER A 35 -13.93 -15.31 -4.69
CA SER A 35 -14.83 -15.01 -3.57
C SER A 35 -16.15 -14.45 -4.09
N LYS A 36 -17.28 -14.95 -3.58
CA LYS A 36 -18.63 -14.49 -3.97
C LYS A 36 -19.39 -13.98 -2.74
N PHE A 37 -19.78 -12.71 -2.77
CA PHE A 37 -20.52 -12.06 -1.71
C PHE A 37 -21.91 -11.66 -2.20
N LEU A 38 -22.94 -11.93 -1.39
CA LEU A 38 -24.29 -11.46 -1.65
C LEU A 38 -24.36 -9.94 -1.48
N LYS A 39 -24.88 -9.20 -2.48
CA LYS A 39 -24.98 -7.73 -2.39
C LYS A 39 -25.72 -7.24 -1.15
N LYS A 40 -26.82 -7.91 -0.79
CA LYS A 40 -27.61 -7.60 0.42
C LYS A 40 -26.84 -7.72 1.74
N ALA A 41 -25.72 -8.44 1.75
CA ALA A 41 -24.88 -8.61 2.94
C ALA A 41 -23.79 -7.53 3.05
N ILE A 42 -23.60 -6.73 2.00
CA ILE A 42 -22.62 -5.65 1.97
C ILE A 42 -23.24 -4.45 2.67
N THR A 43 -22.65 -4.04 3.79
CA THR A 43 -23.16 -2.95 4.62
C THR A 43 -22.53 -1.60 4.30
N GLY A 44 -21.42 -1.59 3.56
CA GLY A 44 -20.77 -0.37 3.10
C GLY A 44 -19.34 -0.60 2.61
N HIS A 45 -18.68 0.49 2.22
CA HIS A 45 -17.27 0.51 1.85
C HIS A 45 -16.60 1.77 2.40
N ASN A 46 -15.28 1.70 2.65
CA ASN A 46 -14.48 2.85 3.07
C ASN A 46 -13.13 2.84 2.35
N LEU A 47 -12.69 4.01 1.93
CA LEU A 47 -11.39 4.26 1.35
C LEU A 47 -10.51 4.95 2.40
N SER A 48 -9.47 4.26 2.83
CA SER A 48 -8.54 4.79 3.84
C SER A 48 -7.13 4.84 3.29
N LYS A 49 -6.36 5.87 3.62
CA LYS A 49 -4.94 5.90 3.29
C LYS A 49 -4.21 4.89 4.18
N LYS A 50 -3.44 3.99 3.57
CA LYS A 50 -2.47 3.16 4.28
C LYS A 50 -1.29 4.05 4.64
N SER A 51 -0.87 4.03 5.91
CA SER A 51 0.32 4.76 6.33
C SER A 51 1.52 4.31 5.50
N LYS A 52 2.41 5.26 5.18
CA LYS A 52 3.69 4.97 4.52
C LYS A 52 4.48 3.95 5.34
N ASN A 53 5.36 3.20 4.67
CA ASN A 53 6.24 2.30 5.37
C ASN A 53 7.35 3.14 6.04
N ASN A 54 7.27 3.27 7.35
CA ASN A 54 8.22 4.10 8.11
C ASN A 54 9.61 3.47 8.24
N ASN A 55 9.85 2.25 7.75
CA ASN A 55 11.15 1.61 7.84
C ASN A 55 12.26 2.45 7.22
N GLN A 56 12.02 3.06 6.06
CA GLN A 56 13.02 3.91 5.38
C GLN A 56 13.37 5.15 6.21
N LEU A 57 12.37 5.76 6.84
CA LEU A 57 12.57 6.87 7.77
C LEU A 57 13.40 6.45 8.99
N TRP A 58 13.10 5.29 9.58
CA TRP A 58 13.87 4.76 10.70
C TRP A 58 15.32 4.45 10.32
N TRP A 59 15.55 3.87 9.14
CA TRP A 59 16.91 3.64 8.64
C TRP A 59 17.66 4.93 8.35
N ALA A 60 16.98 5.97 7.83
CA ALA A 60 17.58 7.28 7.65
C ALA A 60 18.02 7.90 8.99
N ILE A 61 17.16 7.86 10.01
CA ILE A 61 17.48 8.36 11.36
C ILE A 61 18.67 7.58 11.94
N LEU A 62 18.64 6.26 11.84
CA LEU A 62 19.71 5.40 12.34
C LEU A 62 21.05 5.70 11.64
N GLY A 63 21.02 5.90 10.32
CA GLY A 63 22.22 6.24 9.55
C GLY A 63 22.85 7.57 9.96
N VAL A 64 22.03 8.58 10.31
CA VAL A 64 22.53 9.86 10.87
C VAL A 64 23.19 9.63 12.23
N ILE A 65 22.56 8.85 13.12
CA ILE A 65 23.13 8.53 14.44
C ILE A 65 24.47 7.81 14.28
N ILE A 66 24.56 6.81 13.39
CA ILE A 66 25.79 6.06 13.14
C ILE A 66 26.87 6.97 12.55
N SER A 67 26.52 7.93 11.69
CA SER A 67 27.46 8.93 11.17
C SER A 67 28.09 9.76 12.29
N ILE A 68 27.29 10.27 13.22
CA ILE A 68 27.77 11.05 14.38
C ILE A 68 28.70 10.19 15.25
N LEU A 69 28.32 8.94 15.52
CA LEU A 69 29.15 8.01 16.31
C LEU A 69 30.47 7.71 15.60
N THR A 70 30.44 7.53 14.28
CA THR A 70 31.65 7.27 13.47
C THR A 70 32.59 8.46 13.53
N TRP A 71 32.06 9.67 13.42
CA TRP A 71 32.84 10.90 13.54
C TRP A 71 33.52 11.02 14.91
N GLN A 72 32.80 10.72 16.00
CA GLN A 72 33.28 10.87 17.37
C GLN A 72 34.22 9.75 17.84
N LEU A 73 34.01 8.52 17.39
CA LEU A 73 34.74 7.33 17.87
C LEU A 73 35.91 6.92 16.98
N SER A 74 35.94 7.38 15.73
CA SER A 74 37.00 7.02 14.80
C SER A 74 38.32 7.71 15.17
N SER A 75 39.34 6.92 15.43
CA SER A 75 40.72 7.37 15.65
C SER A 75 41.41 7.82 14.35
N GLU A 76 40.98 7.31 13.21
CA GLU A 76 41.51 7.66 11.89
C GLU A 76 40.73 8.84 11.30
N THR A 77 41.43 9.95 11.02
CA THR A 77 40.84 11.17 10.47
C THR A 77 40.14 10.92 9.13
N PHE A 78 40.71 10.05 8.29
CA PHE A 78 40.15 9.72 6.98
C PHE A 78 38.81 8.97 7.13
N ILE A 79 38.75 7.95 7.99
CA ILE A 79 37.53 7.18 8.24
C ILE A 79 36.46 8.06 8.90
N SER A 80 36.88 8.90 9.84
CA SER A 80 36.01 9.84 10.55
C SER A 80 35.32 10.81 9.59
N ILE A 81 36.05 11.40 8.65
CA ILE A 81 35.48 12.38 7.71
C ILE A 81 34.71 11.68 6.58
N TYR A 82 35.37 10.79 5.83
CA TYR A 82 34.77 10.21 4.63
C TYR A 82 33.66 9.20 4.94
N GLY A 83 33.82 8.40 6.01
CA GLY A 83 32.79 7.46 6.45
C GLY A 83 31.51 8.18 6.89
N SER A 84 31.66 9.27 7.64
CA SER A 84 30.52 10.08 8.10
C SER A 84 29.79 10.75 6.94
N ILE A 85 30.52 11.29 5.95
CA ILE A 85 29.94 11.87 4.73
C ILE A 85 29.12 10.82 3.95
N ILE A 86 29.69 9.62 3.75
CA ILE A 86 29.00 8.53 3.05
C ILE A 86 27.71 8.13 3.78
N LEU A 87 27.76 7.99 5.10
CA LEU A 87 26.59 7.64 5.91
C LEU A 87 25.50 8.71 5.87
N ILE A 88 25.88 9.99 5.85
CA ILE A 88 24.93 11.10 5.68
C ILE A 88 24.26 11.04 4.30
N LEU A 89 25.03 10.78 3.24
CA LEU A 89 24.48 10.65 1.88
C LEU A 89 23.49 9.49 1.76
N ILE A 90 23.81 8.32 2.34
CA ILE A 90 22.89 7.16 2.37
C ILE A 90 21.62 7.51 3.14
N SER A 91 21.75 8.18 4.29
CA SER A 91 20.61 8.59 5.10
C SER A 91 19.70 9.59 4.37
N LEU A 92 20.30 10.55 3.67
CA LEU A 92 19.58 11.51 2.85
C LEU A 92 18.83 10.81 1.72
N PHE A 93 19.46 9.84 1.05
CA PHE A 93 18.83 9.05 0.00
C PHE A 93 17.60 8.28 0.54
N LEU A 94 17.73 7.61 1.68
CA LEU A 94 16.63 6.89 2.32
C LEU A 94 15.48 7.82 2.75
N TYR A 95 15.81 9.01 3.22
CA TYR A 95 14.82 10.02 3.56
C TYR A 95 14.06 10.53 2.34
N ILE A 96 14.77 10.80 1.24
CA ILE A 96 14.19 11.18 -0.04
C ILE A 96 13.28 10.06 -0.55
N ASP A 97 13.73 8.80 -0.50
CA ASP A 97 12.94 7.64 -0.91
C ASP A 97 11.64 7.51 -0.10
N TYR A 98 11.70 7.76 1.22
CA TYR A 98 10.52 7.80 2.08
C TYR A 98 9.52 8.92 1.69
N ILE A 99 10.02 10.12 1.34
CA ILE A 99 9.16 11.22 0.89
C ILE A 99 8.45 10.85 -0.41
N PHE A 100 9.19 10.30 -1.38
CA PHE A 100 8.65 9.93 -2.69
C PHE A 100 7.85 8.62 -2.69
N GLN A 101 7.90 7.85 -1.60
CA GLN A 101 7.06 6.67 -1.45
C GLN A 101 5.59 7.07 -1.55
N LYS A 102 4.91 6.53 -2.56
CA LYS A 102 3.48 6.77 -2.79
C LYS A 102 2.65 6.20 -1.65
N GLU A 103 1.72 6.99 -1.15
CA GLU A 103 0.71 6.52 -0.21
C GLU A 103 -0.18 5.50 -0.93
N LYS A 104 -0.33 4.32 -0.34
CA LYS A 104 -1.24 3.29 -0.87
C LYS A 104 -2.64 3.54 -0.32
N ILE A 105 -3.66 3.31 -1.12
CA ILE A 105 -5.06 3.45 -0.68
C ILE A 105 -5.60 2.06 -0.37
N LEU A 106 -6.28 1.92 0.75
CA LEU A 106 -6.93 0.69 1.21
C LEU A 106 -8.43 0.83 1.03
N LEU A 107 -8.99 -0.05 0.21
CA LEU A 107 -10.42 -0.30 0.12
C LEU A 107 -10.81 -1.30 1.21
N LYS A 108 -11.71 -0.91 2.11
CA LYS A 108 -12.35 -1.83 3.06
C LYS A 108 -13.80 -2.03 2.65
N ILE A 109 -14.19 -3.28 2.42
CA ILE A 109 -15.57 -3.67 2.13
C ILE A 109 -16.14 -4.33 3.37
N PHE A 110 -17.27 -3.84 3.87
CA PHE A 110 -17.91 -4.33 5.10
C PHE A 110 -19.04 -5.31 4.79
N PHE A 111 -19.06 -6.43 5.51
CA PHE A 111 -20.04 -7.50 5.39
C PHE A 111 -20.53 -7.94 6.77
N SER A 112 -21.78 -7.61 7.14
CA SER A 112 -22.45 -8.10 8.36
C SER A 112 -21.54 -8.22 9.62
N GLY A 113 -20.71 -7.21 9.89
CA GLY A 113 -19.79 -7.16 11.05
C GLY A 113 -18.33 -7.55 10.77
N ASN A 114 -18.03 -8.14 9.61
CA ASN A 114 -16.68 -8.42 9.13
C ASN A 114 -16.25 -7.42 8.05
N PHE A 115 -14.96 -7.37 7.72
CA PHE A 115 -14.46 -6.59 6.59
C PHE A 115 -13.36 -7.32 5.84
N ILE A 116 -13.25 -7.03 4.54
CA ILE A 116 -12.13 -7.45 3.70
C ILE A 116 -11.44 -6.20 3.18
N SER A 117 -10.11 -6.20 3.22
CA SER A 117 -9.31 -5.05 2.83
C SER A 117 -8.46 -5.35 1.62
N TYR A 118 -8.53 -4.49 0.61
CA TYR A 118 -7.73 -4.55 -0.59
C TYR A 118 -6.87 -3.31 -0.72
N THR A 119 -5.64 -3.49 -1.19
CA THR A 119 -4.80 -2.36 -1.59
C THR A 119 -5.17 -2.00 -3.02
N ILE A 120 -5.44 -0.72 -3.25
CA ILE A 120 -5.80 -0.14 -4.54
C ILE A 120 -4.53 0.34 -5.25
N ASP A 121 -4.38 -0.07 -6.50
CA ASP A 121 -3.37 0.49 -7.42
C ASP A 121 -4.00 1.42 -8.50
N GLU A 122 -5.33 1.42 -8.65
CA GLU A 122 -6.08 2.12 -9.70
C GLU A 122 -6.72 3.46 -9.23
N GLU A 123 -7.36 4.20 -10.13
CA GLU A 123 -7.94 5.52 -9.82
C GLU A 123 -9.09 5.41 -8.79
N VAL A 124 -8.99 6.21 -7.73
CA VAL A 124 -9.91 6.20 -6.58
C VAL A 124 -11.36 6.45 -7.01
N ASP A 125 -11.54 7.34 -7.98
CA ASP A 125 -12.86 7.78 -8.45
C ASP A 125 -13.62 6.65 -9.16
N GLU A 126 -12.93 5.80 -9.91
CA GLU A 126 -13.55 4.64 -10.58
C GLU A 126 -14.03 3.61 -9.57
N ILE A 127 -13.22 3.35 -8.55
CA ILE A 127 -13.57 2.43 -7.46
C ILE A 127 -14.75 2.97 -6.68
N GLU A 128 -14.74 4.25 -6.32
CA GLU A 128 -15.84 4.87 -5.58
C GLU A 128 -17.15 4.83 -6.39
N ASN A 129 -17.10 5.12 -7.68
CA ASN A 129 -18.25 5.02 -8.57
C ASN A 129 -18.76 3.58 -8.73
N PHE A 130 -17.87 2.59 -8.78
CA PHE A 130 -18.24 1.19 -8.87
C PHE A 130 -19.02 0.71 -7.65
N PHE A 131 -18.53 1.06 -6.45
CA PHE A 131 -19.13 0.67 -5.17
C PHE A 131 -20.35 1.50 -4.79
N LYS A 132 -20.44 2.79 -5.16
CA LYS A 132 -21.69 3.58 -5.02
C LYS A 132 -22.84 2.93 -5.79
N ASN A 133 -22.57 2.44 -7.00
CA ASN A 133 -23.56 1.75 -7.84
C ASN A 133 -23.78 0.28 -7.47
N LEU A 134 -23.52 -0.09 -6.22
CA LEU A 134 -23.59 -1.47 -5.72
C LEU A 134 -24.74 -1.67 -4.73
N TYR A 135 -25.19 -0.58 -4.10
CA TYR A 135 -26.34 -0.50 -3.19
C TYR A 135 -27.52 0.18 -3.87
#